data_AF-A0A1I4C0U3-F1
#
_entry.id   AF-A0A1I4C0U3-F1
#
_cell.length_a   1.000
_cell.length_b   1.000
_cell.length_c   1.000
_cell.angle_alpha   90.00
_cell.angle_beta   90.00
_cell.angle_gamma   90.00
#
_symmetry.space_group_name_H-M   'P 1'
#
loop_
_entity.id
_entity.type
_entity.pdbx_description
1 polymer ?
#
loop_
_entity_poly.entity_id
_entity_poly.type
_entity_poly.pdbx_seq_one_letter_code
_entity_poly.pdbx_strand_id
1 'polypeptide(L)'
;MDRAEYQNLIESYADPYKCWVRQNEVWDAVDEPERLKEKVLEKFSLYACEGAVIEDRLWKLASEKDADFIYTDEDIMDSRGRHDPFFKPDFAPESLLGMYYPGAVTLVSKELESKLGGAACQKGSLEYLKKCAFKAVNPWHIPEVLVHTTKACDYEYFEQREMEYEGDALVSAVILSKDNPELLKTCVDTLKSAAVLEKQRLEIIVIDNGSNDENTAEYQKLAGSRGFFYEKHPMKFSYSKLCNIGERKACGDYILLLNDDIEVPKNVRFLRKLLYIASKEHVGAVGIKLLYPDRLHIQHNGITFLKSGPSHKLCTYPDDKIYGRGINRHVHNCIAATGACLMVAKSKYDTVGGFDENLDAAYTDVDLCLALYRKGWISAVVSEVNLIHHESFTRDDDIHDSSAYERLQKEKAYYEEKYADILKAGDPFYNPNLTRTELDYSADHALPTASFGLSKEADISKRRYAPLKKNVHIEAEDCTFHLSDAWGNESYFEIKGWAFVENAPGYKYEAEVILEADDEKHVYNTLRMPREDVSVVFAGFGGLELAGYTARIPVKDLTRGKEYRVSAAMVKPALLNKKIYKGYKKETALTVKY
;
A
#
# COMPACT_ATOMS: atom_id res chain seq x y z
N MET A 1 7.62 -30.83 -8.24
CA MET A 1 6.19 -30.57 -7.94
C MET A 1 5.34 -31.75 -8.38
N ASP A 2 4.36 -32.17 -7.59
CA ASP A 2 3.37 -33.19 -7.98
C ASP A 2 2.12 -32.58 -8.62
N ARG A 3 1.16 -33.43 -9.03
CA ARG A 3 -0.07 -32.96 -9.68
C ARG A 3 -0.98 -32.17 -8.74
N ALA A 4 -1.07 -32.57 -7.47
CA ALA A 4 -1.93 -31.91 -6.49
C ALA A 4 -1.37 -30.54 -6.11
N GLU A 5 -0.06 -30.45 -5.88
CA GLU A 5 0.65 -29.20 -5.65
C GLU A 5 0.46 -28.22 -6.81
N TYR A 6 0.60 -28.69 -8.05
CA TYR A 6 0.41 -27.85 -9.25
C TYR A 6 -1.03 -27.37 -9.43
N GLN A 7 -2.01 -28.24 -9.17
CA GLN A 7 -3.42 -27.87 -9.24
C GLN A 7 -3.79 -26.85 -8.15
N ASN A 8 -3.32 -27.07 -6.92
CA ASN A 8 -3.48 -26.11 -5.83
C ASN A 8 -2.86 -24.76 -6.16
N LEU A 9 -1.69 -24.77 -6.82
CA LEU A 9 -0.99 -23.57 -7.25
C LEU A 9 -1.83 -22.78 -8.27
N ILE A 10 -2.33 -23.44 -9.32
CA ILE A 10 -3.25 -22.83 -10.30
C ILE A 10 -4.49 -22.25 -9.60
N GLU A 11 -5.12 -23.02 -8.73
CA GLU A 11 -6.32 -22.58 -8.00
C GLU A 11 -6.04 -21.41 -7.06
N SER A 12 -4.87 -21.39 -6.41
CA SER A 12 -4.48 -20.29 -5.52
C SER A 12 -4.27 -18.96 -6.27
N TYR A 13 -3.79 -19.01 -7.51
CA TYR A 13 -3.71 -17.84 -8.37
C TYR A 13 -5.07 -17.46 -8.97
N ALA A 14 -5.96 -18.43 -9.18
CA ALA A 14 -7.29 -18.18 -9.73
C ALA A 14 -8.26 -17.59 -8.68
N ASP A 15 -8.12 -17.98 -7.41
CA ASP A 15 -8.94 -17.50 -6.30
C ASP A 15 -8.09 -17.37 -5.01
N PRO A 16 -7.35 -16.25 -4.88
CA PRO A 16 -6.58 -15.91 -3.69
C PRO A 16 -7.34 -16.06 -2.38
N TYR A 17 -8.63 -15.69 -2.38
CA TYR A 17 -9.44 -15.68 -1.19
C TYR A 17 -9.74 -17.09 -0.68
N LYS A 18 -10.05 -18.04 -1.57
CA LYS A 18 -10.19 -19.45 -1.17
C LYS A 18 -8.93 -20.04 -0.57
N CYS A 19 -7.75 -19.58 -1.03
CA CYS A 19 -6.49 -19.96 -0.41
C CYS A 19 -6.39 -19.39 1.01
N TRP A 20 -6.69 -18.11 1.17
CA TRP A 20 -6.72 -17.42 2.46
C TRP A 20 -7.67 -18.10 3.46
N VAL A 21 -8.91 -18.44 3.07
CA VAL A 21 -9.90 -19.11 3.94
C VAL A 21 -9.34 -20.42 4.51
N ARG A 22 -8.74 -21.27 3.65
CA ARG A 22 -8.17 -22.55 4.09
C ARG A 22 -7.00 -22.40 5.07
N GLN A 23 -6.28 -21.28 5.00
CA GLN A 23 -5.08 -21.03 5.81
C GLN A 23 -5.40 -20.35 7.14
N ASN A 24 -6.40 -19.46 7.17
CA ASN A 24 -6.63 -18.55 8.28
C ASN A 24 -7.87 -18.91 9.11
N GLU A 25 -8.82 -19.66 8.56
CA GLU A 25 -10.06 -20.02 9.27
C GLU A 25 -10.05 -21.46 9.81
N VAL A 26 -9.01 -21.76 10.60
CA VAL A 26 -8.92 -23.00 11.35
C VAL A 26 -9.13 -22.65 12.83
N TRP A 27 -10.35 -22.86 13.31
CA TRP A 27 -10.75 -22.54 14.68
C TRP A 27 -11.16 -23.80 15.44
N ASP A 28 -10.93 -23.77 16.75
CA ASP A 28 -11.52 -24.76 17.64
C ASP A 28 -13.05 -24.60 17.68
N ALA A 29 -13.76 -25.70 17.93
CA ALA A 29 -15.20 -25.67 18.15
C ALA A 29 -15.57 -24.75 19.33
N VAL A 30 -16.70 -24.06 19.20
CA VAL A 30 -17.24 -23.21 20.27
C VAL A 30 -18.11 -24.08 21.17
N ASP A 31 -17.78 -24.13 22.46
CA ASP A 31 -18.59 -24.82 23.46
C ASP A 31 -19.83 -24.00 23.83
N GLU A 32 -21.01 -24.64 23.87
CA GLU A 32 -22.29 -24.03 24.24
C GLU A 32 -22.62 -22.69 23.53
N PRO A 33 -22.59 -22.62 22.18
CA PRO A 33 -22.69 -21.35 21.45
C PRO A 33 -24.01 -20.58 21.70
N GLU A 34 -25.14 -21.28 21.83
CA GLU A 34 -26.43 -20.65 22.12
C GLU A 34 -26.45 -19.95 23.50
N ARG A 35 -25.78 -20.52 24.50
CA ARG A 35 -25.66 -19.92 25.83
C ARG A 35 -24.81 -18.66 25.80
N LEU A 36 -23.72 -18.67 25.02
CA LEU A 36 -22.87 -17.49 24.82
C LEU A 36 -23.64 -16.38 24.12
N LYS A 37 -24.41 -16.73 23.09
CA LYS A 37 -25.28 -15.79 22.37
C LYS A 37 -26.29 -15.12 23.29
N GLU A 38 -27.02 -15.88 24.12
CA GLU A 38 -27.94 -15.32 25.12
C GLU A 38 -27.24 -14.31 26.03
N LYS A 39 -26.09 -14.67 26.60
CA LYS A 39 -25.28 -13.80 27.47
C LYS A 39 -24.85 -12.51 26.76
N VAL A 40 -24.43 -12.58 25.49
CA VAL A 40 -24.06 -11.40 24.72
C VAL A 40 -25.27 -10.50 24.48
N LEU A 41 -26.43 -11.07 24.13
CA LEU A 41 -27.66 -10.32 23.86
C LEU A 41 -28.30 -9.72 25.14
N GLU A 42 -27.88 -10.14 26.33
CA GLU A 42 -28.20 -9.42 27.58
C GLU A 42 -27.54 -8.04 27.62
N LYS A 43 -26.27 -7.93 27.19
CA LYS A 43 -25.47 -6.68 27.19
C LYS A 43 -25.61 -5.85 25.91
N PHE A 44 -25.82 -6.50 24.77
CA PHE A 44 -25.79 -5.88 23.45
C PHE A 44 -27.14 -5.96 22.72
N SER A 45 -27.41 -4.96 21.88
CA SER A 45 -28.40 -5.01 20.81
C SER A 45 -27.70 -5.46 19.53
N LEU A 46 -28.24 -6.49 18.88
CA LEU A 46 -27.77 -6.98 17.58
C LEU A 46 -28.50 -6.26 16.44
N TYR A 47 -27.71 -5.68 15.54
CA TYR A 47 -28.18 -5.16 14.26
C TYR A 47 -27.56 -6.00 13.15
N ALA A 48 -28.41 -6.62 12.34
CA ALA A 48 -27.98 -7.52 11.27
C ALA A 48 -28.81 -7.28 10.00
N CYS A 49 -28.15 -7.31 8.84
CA CYS A 49 -28.83 -7.37 7.55
C CYS A 49 -29.65 -8.66 7.41
N GLU A 50 -30.75 -8.59 6.67
CA GLU A 50 -31.60 -9.74 6.41
C GLU A 50 -30.81 -10.86 5.71
N GLY A 51 -30.89 -12.08 6.26
CA GLY A 51 -30.21 -13.25 5.71
C GLY A 51 -28.71 -13.35 6.02
N ALA A 52 -28.15 -12.48 6.85
CA ALA A 52 -26.77 -12.62 7.32
C ALA A 52 -26.62 -13.89 8.18
N VAL A 53 -25.63 -14.72 7.85
CA VAL A 53 -25.20 -15.86 8.66
C VAL A 53 -24.08 -15.40 9.57
N ILE A 54 -24.16 -15.72 10.86
CA ILE A 54 -23.21 -15.29 11.89
C ILE A 54 -22.54 -16.53 12.47
N GLU A 55 -21.21 -16.57 12.45
CA GLU A 55 -20.41 -17.65 13.03
C GLU A 55 -20.46 -17.63 14.56
N ASP A 56 -20.56 -18.81 15.17
CA ASP A 56 -20.68 -18.99 16.63
C ASP A 56 -19.51 -18.37 17.41
N ARG A 57 -18.35 -18.28 16.75
CA ARG A 57 -17.13 -17.69 17.27
C ARG A 57 -17.30 -16.22 17.64
N LEU A 58 -18.20 -15.48 16.97
CA LEU A 58 -18.54 -14.11 17.33
C LEU A 58 -19.03 -14.03 18.78
N TRP A 59 -19.91 -14.95 19.21
CA TRP A 59 -20.50 -14.92 20.55
C TRP A 59 -19.47 -15.17 21.63
N LYS A 60 -18.52 -16.08 21.38
CA LYS A 60 -17.39 -16.33 22.27
C LYS A 60 -16.57 -15.05 22.46
N LEU A 61 -16.08 -14.48 21.35
CA LEU A 61 -15.23 -13.29 21.37
C LEU A 61 -15.92 -12.07 21.98
N ALA A 62 -17.17 -11.80 21.60
CA ALA A 62 -17.95 -10.68 22.13
C ALA A 62 -18.25 -10.82 23.64
N SER A 63 -18.21 -12.03 24.20
CA SER A 63 -18.42 -12.27 25.64
C SER A 63 -17.18 -12.04 26.50
N GLU A 64 -15.99 -11.99 25.89
CA GLU A 64 -14.68 -11.95 26.57
C GLU A 64 -14.10 -10.53 26.66
N LYS A 65 -14.42 -9.65 25.71
CA LYS A 65 -13.86 -8.30 25.66
C LYS A 65 -14.84 -7.25 26.18
N ASP A 66 -14.30 -6.26 26.89
CA ASP A 66 -15.07 -5.06 27.22
C ASP A 66 -15.07 -4.09 26.03
N ALA A 67 -16.14 -4.16 25.24
CA ALA A 67 -16.41 -3.28 24.12
C ALA A 67 -17.83 -2.71 24.21
N ASP A 68 -18.07 -1.56 23.60
CA ASP A 68 -19.40 -0.93 23.54
C ASP A 68 -19.98 -0.84 22.12
N PHE A 69 -19.17 -1.11 21.10
CA PHE A 69 -19.54 -1.23 19.70
C PHE A 69 -18.66 -2.29 19.03
N ILE A 70 -19.23 -3.39 18.51
CA ILE A 70 -18.48 -4.51 17.93
C ILE A 70 -18.91 -4.73 16.47
N TYR A 71 -17.92 -4.92 15.61
CA TYR A 71 -18.09 -5.35 14.22
C TYR A 71 -16.95 -6.29 13.81
N THR A 72 -17.12 -6.99 12.70
CA THR A 72 -16.25 -8.09 12.24
C THR A 72 -16.11 -8.08 10.73
N ASP A 73 -15.09 -8.71 10.17
CA ASP A 73 -14.98 -8.90 8.72
C ASP A 73 -16.13 -9.77 8.18
N GLU A 74 -16.44 -9.61 6.89
CA GLU A 74 -17.55 -10.33 6.25
C GLU A 74 -17.23 -10.68 4.80
N ASP A 75 -17.96 -11.62 4.23
CA ASP A 75 -17.88 -11.96 2.81
C ASP A 75 -19.24 -12.38 2.24
N ILE A 76 -19.25 -12.73 0.95
CA ILE A 76 -20.42 -13.28 0.28
C ILE A 76 -20.32 -14.80 0.24
N MET A 77 -21.36 -15.48 0.69
CA MET A 77 -21.53 -16.93 0.56
C MET A 77 -22.78 -17.23 -0.28
N ASP A 78 -22.57 -17.76 -1.47
CA ASP A 78 -23.63 -18.19 -2.38
C ASP A 78 -23.38 -19.61 -2.92
N SER A 79 -24.13 -20.03 -3.96
CA SER A 79 -23.99 -21.35 -4.57
C SER A 79 -22.60 -21.64 -5.16
N ARG A 80 -21.76 -20.61 -5.36
CA ARG A 80 -20.36 -20.71 -5.81
C ARG A 80 -19.39 -20.87 -4.63
N GLY A 81 -19.89 -20.87 -3.40
CA GLY A 81 -19.10 -20.82 -2.18
C GLY A 81 -18.84 -19.39 -1.73
N ARG A 82 -17.76 -19.22 -0.96
CA ARG A 82 -17.35 -17.94 -0.37
C ARG A 82 -16.50 -17.12 -1.35
N HIS A 83 -16.78 -15.82 -1.46
CA HIS A 83 -16.07 -14.87 -2.33
C HIS A 83 -16.30 -13.41 -1.88
N ASP A 84 -15.59 -12.48 -2.51
CA ASP A 84 -15.70 -11.02 -2.29
C ASP A 84 -15.59 -10.57 -0.81
N PRO A 85 -14.47 -10.91 -0.13
CA PRO A 85 -14.28 -10.52 1.25
C PRO A 85 -14.25 -9.01 1.42
N PHE A 86 -14.74 -8.54 2.57
CA PHE A 86 -14.51 -7.22 3.07
C PHE A 86 -13.73 -7.27 4.38
N PHE A 87 -12.42 -7.12 4.24
CA PHE A 87 -11.48 -6.91 5.33
C PHE A 87 -11.49 -5.44 5.75
N LYS A 88 -12.01 -5.17 6.94
CA LYS A 88 -12.32 -3.84 7.47
C LYS A 88 -11.16 -3.31 8.31
N PRO A 89 -10.93 -2.00 8.39
CA PRO A 89 -9.95 -1.45 9.32
C PRO A 89 -10.45 -1.58 10.77
N ASP A 90 -9.54 -1.38 11.73
CA ASP A 90 -9.94 -1.01 13.09
C ASP A 90 -10.68 0.35 13.06
N PHE A 91 -11.15 0.82 14.22
CA PHE A 91 -12.03 1.98 14.27
C PHE A 91 -11.38 3.22 13.61
N ALA A 92 -11.98 3.64 12.49
CA ALA A 92 -11.47 4.61 11.55
C ALA A 92 -12.55 5.68 11.27
N PRO A 93 -12.61 6.76 12.06
CA PRO A 93 -13.73 7.69 12.04
C PRO A 93 -13.88 8.44 10.71
N GLU A 94 -12.79 8.71 9.99
CA GLU A 94 -12.87 9.37 8.67
C GLU A 94 -13.32 8.39 7.58
N SER A 95 -12.84 7.14 7.62
CA SER A 95 -13.37 6.08 6.75
C SER A 95 -14.87 5.86 6.97
N LEU A 96 -15.35 5.99 8.22
CA LEU A 96 -16.77 5.87 8.56
C LEU A 96 -17.64 7.00 7.95
N LEU A 97 -17.07 8.17 7.70
CA LEU A 97 -17.75 9.27 7.01
C LEU A 97 -17.96 8.95 5.53
N GLY A 98 -16.97 8.29 4.88
CA GLY A 98 -17.05 7.89 3.48
C GLY A 98 -17.94 6.67 3.23
N MET A 99 -17.87 5.67 4.11
CA MET A 99 -18.60 4.42 3.99
C MET A 99 -18.92 3.83 5.38
N TYR A 100 -20.12 3.28 5.56
CA TYR A 100 -20.45 2.53 6.77
C TYR A 100 -19.83 1.13 6.69
N TYR A 101 -18.53 1.08 6.91
CA TYR A 101 -17.76 -0.16 6.83
C TYR A 101 -18.05 -1.19 7.94
N PRO A 102 -18.62 -0.89 9.14
CA PRO A 102 -18.98 -1.93 10.10
C PRO A 102 -19.89 -3.01 9.50
N GLY A 103 -20.69 -2.64 8.48
CA GLY A 103 -21.26 -3.58 7.53
C GLY A 103 -22.49 -4.32 8.03
N ALA A 104 -22.59 -5.60 7.65
CA ALA A 104 -23.79 -6.40 7.76
C ALA A 104 -24.23 -6.66 9.20
N VAL A 105 -23.29 -6.74 10.14
CA VAL A 105 -23.56 -7.05 11.54
C VAL A 105 -22.83 -6.07 12.45
N THR A 106 -23.56 -5.54 13.44
CA THR A 106 -23.03 -4.67 14.47
C THR A 106 -23.68 -4.98 15.81
N LEU A 107 -22.88 -5.17 16.86
CA LEU A 107 -23.37 -5.24 18.23
C LEU A 107 -23.15 -3.89 18.90
N VAL A 108 -24.21 -3.29 19.43
CA VAL A 108 -24.14 -2.01 20.17
C VAL A 108 -24.53 -2.26 21.60
N SER A 109 -23.69 -1.89 22.56
CA SER A 109 -24.02 -2.10 23.98
C SER A 109 -25.26 -1.30 24.35
N LYS A 110 -26.16 -1.89 25.13
CA LYS A 110 -27.39 -1.21 25.58
C LYS A 110 -27.08 0.04 26.41
N GLU A 111 -25.92 0.09 27.05
CA GLU A 111 -25.42 1.27 27.75
C GLU A 111 -25.11 2.41 26.77
N LEU A 112 -24.36 2.16 25.68
CA LEU A 112 -24.09 3.14 24.64
C LEU A 112 -25.39 3.66 23.99
N GLU A 113 -26.35 2.76 23.73
CA GLU A 113 -27.67 3.15 23.21
C GLU A 113 -28.42 4.09 24.16
N SER A 114 -28.34 3.83 25.48
CA SER A 114 -28.99 4.68 26.49
C SER A 114 -28.38 6.09 26.53
N LYS A 115 -27.07 6.22 26.30
CA LYS A 115 -26.34 7.51 26.25
C LYS A 115 -26.65 8.32 24.99
N LEU A 116 -27.13 7.68 23.92
CA LEU A 116 -27.55 8.39 22.71
C LEU A 116 -28.88 9.11 22.88
N GLY A 117 -29.75 8.61 23.76
CA GLY A 117 -31.00 9.24 24.19
C GLY A 117 -31.94 9.61 23.04
N GLY A 118 -32.94 8.77 22.72
CA GLY A 118 -34.08 9.11 21.85
C GLY A 118 -33.74 9.95 20.60
N ALA A 119 -32.60 9.68 19.94
CA ALA A 119 -32.05 10.54 18.91
C ALA A 119 -33.07 10.77 17.78
N ALA A 120 -32.97 11.91 17.09
CA ALA A 120 -33.84 12.31 15.96
C ALA A 120 -33.78 11.39 14.72
N CYS A 121 -33.17 10.21 14.84
CA CYS A 121 -33.01 9.20 13.80
C CYS A 121 -33.58 7.86 14.31
N GLN A 122 -34.22 7.11 13.41
CA GLN A 122 -34.83 5.83 13.72
C GLN A 122 -33.82 4.82 14.27
N LYS A 123 -34.11 4.18 15.42
CA LYS A 123 -33.26 3.13 15.99
C LYS A 123 -33.03 2.01 14.95
N GLY A 124 -31.77 1.62 14.78
CA GLY A 124 -31.34 0.64 13.77
C GLY A 124 -31.17 1.18 12.35
N SER A 125 -31.44 2.47 12.10
CA SER A 125 -31.05 3.09 10.84
C SER A 125 -29.53 3.23 10.74
N LEU A 126 -29.02 3.41 9.52
CA LEU A 126 -27.59 3.61 9.29
C LEU A 126 -27.06 4.87 10.00
N GLU A 127 -27.85 5.95 9.99
CA GLU A 127 -27.53 7.18 10.70
C GLU A 127 -27.44 6.95 12.22
N TYR A 128 -28.34 6.13 12.78
CA TYR A 128 -28.30 5.75 14.19
C TYR A 128 -27.02 4.96 14.52
N LEU A 129 -26.69 3.94 13.71
CA LEU A 129 -25.51 3.10 13.94
C LEU A 129 -24.20 3.89 13.82
N LYS A 130 -24.11 4.81 12.85
CA LYS A 130 -22.99 5.76 12.78
C LYS A 130 -22.85 6.61 14.04
N LYS A 131 -23.95 7.16 14.53
CA LYS A 131 -23.94 7.94 15.78
C LYS A 131 -23.50 7.09 16.97
N CYS A 132 -23.85 5.81 17.01
CA CYS A 132 -23.31 4.85 17.97
C CYS A 132 -21.80 4.73 17.83
N ALA A 133 -21.31 4.44 16.63
CA ALA A 133 -19.90 4.28 16.36
C ALA A 133 -19.07 5.52 16.76
N PHE A 134 -19.52 6.74 16.43
CA PHE A 134 -18.83 7.98 16.82
C PHE A 134 -18.88 8.28 18.34
N LYS A 135 -19.85 7.73 19.07
CA LYS A 135 -19.96 7.87 20.53
C LYS A 135 -19.34 6.70 21.29
N ALA A 136 -18.91 5.65 20.61
CA ALA A 136 -18.28 4.49 21.21
C ALA A 136 -16.99 4.91 21.90
N VAL A 137 -16.81 4.49 23.13
CA VAL A 137 -15.59 4.71 23.92
C VAL A 137 -14.59 3.59 23.65
N ASN A 138 -15.07 2.36 23.52
CA ASN A 138 -14.28 1.15 23.28
C ASN A 138 -14.82 0.38 22.07
N PRO A 139 -14.78 0.98 20.86
CA PRO A 139 -15.14 0.25 19.65
C PRO A 139 -14.14 -0.89 19.41
N TRP A 140 -14.65 -2.04 18.99
CA TRP A 140 -13.83 -3.21 18.71
C TRP A 140 -14.16 -3.85 17.37
N HIS A 141 -13.13 -3.94 16.54
CA HIS A 141 -13.10 -4.74 15.35
C HIS A 141 -12.54 -6.13 15.63
N ILE A 142 -13.25 -7.16 15.19
CA ILE A 142 -12.76 -8.53 15.15
C ILE A 142 -12.27 -8.82 13.72
N PRO A 143 -10.95 -8.88 13.45
CA PRO A 143 -10.40 -9.09 12.11
C PRO A 143 -10.47 -10.56 11.68
N GLU A 144 -11.66 -11.15 11.81
CA GLU A 144 -12.01 -12.49 11.38
C GLU A 144 -13.30 -12.41 10.55
N VAL A 145 -13.41 -13.23 9.49
CA VAL A 145 -14.62 -13.27 8.66
C VAL A 145 -15.66 -14.13 9.37
N LEU A 146 -16.48 -13.50 10.22
CA LEU A 146 -17.47 -14.18 11.07
C LEU A 146 -18.91 -13.96 10.57
N VAL A 147 -19.06 -13.29 9.43
CA VAL A 147 -20.36 -12.96 8.87
C VAL A 147 -20.36 -13.25 7.37
N HIS A 148 -21.41 -13.94 6.93
CA HIS A 148 -21.60 -14.29 5.53
C HIS A 148 -22.94 -13.77 5.04
N THR A 149 -22.93 -13.01 3.95
CA THR A 149 -24.16 -12.51 3.31
C THR A 149 -24.39 -13.19 1.97
N THR A 150 -25.61 -13.11 1.42
CA THR A 150 -25.93 -13.67 0.09
C THR A 150 -25.63 -12.71 -1.06
N LYS A 151 -25.41 -11.43 -0.74
CA LYS A 151 -24.99 -10.35 -1.64
C LYS A 151 -24.16 -9.34 -0.86
N ALA A 152 -23.36 -8.54 -1.55
CA ALA A 152 -22.71 -7.39 -0.91
C ALA A 152 -23.77 -6.56 -0.18
N CYS A 153 -23.49 -6.18 1.06
CA CYS A 153 -24.35 -5.24 1.75
C CYS A 153 -24.48 -3.96 0.91
N ASP A 154 -25.64 -3.34 0.97
CA ASP A 154 -25.85 -2.02 0.39
C ASP A 154 -25.08 -1.02 1.28
N TYR A 155 -23.75 -1.03 1.19
CA TYR A 155 -22.90 -0.04 1.85
C TYR A 155 -23.26 1.29 1.22
N GLU A 156 -24.02 2.11 1.94
CA GLU A 156 -24.29 3.46 1.48
C GLU A 156 -22.94 4.20 1.45
N TYR A 157 -22.43 4.39 0.24
CA TYR A 157 -21.49 5.46 -0.05
C TYR A 157 -22.28 6.73 0.18
N PHE A 158 -21.91 7.48 1.20
CA PHE A 158 -22.63 8.70 1.49
C PHE A 158 -22.46 9.64 0.31
N GLU A 159 -23.57 10.15 -0.21
CA GLU A 159 -23.52 11.28 -1.14
C GLU A 159 -22.53 12.28 -0.56
N GLN A 160 -21.63 12.75 -1.43
CA GLN A 160 -20.63 13.76 -1.13
C GLN A 160 -21.37 15.02 -0.67
N ARG A 161 -21.84 15.05 0.58
CA ARG A 161 -22.22 16.29 1.23
C ARG A 161 -21.02 17.18 1.06
N GLU A 162 -21.24 18.41 0.62
CA GLU A 162 -20.19 19.41 0.52
C GLU A 162 -19.56 19.53 1.92
N MET A 163 -18.49 18.76 2.13
CA MET A 163 -17.66 18.76 3.32
C MET A 163 -16.83 20.02 3.25
N GLU A 164 -17.50 21.14 3.48
CA GLU A 164 -16.90 22.46 3.41
C GLU A 164 -16.66 22.96 4.82
N TYR A 165 -15.40 23.23 5.11
CA TYR A 165 -15.02 23.99 6.27
C TYR A 165 -15.77 25.33 6.24
N GLU A 166 -16.46 25.72 7.32
CA GLU A 166 -17.25 26.96 7.37
C GLU A 166 -16.47 28.15 7.96
N GLY A 167 -15.26 27.94 8.47
CA GLY A 167 -14.42 28.98 9.06
C GLY A 167 -13.64 29.82 8.05
N ASP A 168 -12.86 30.78 8.58
CA ASP A 168 -11.99 31.71 7.82
C ASP A 168 -10.52 31.61 8.28
N ALA A 169 -10.08 30.39 8.64
CA ALA A 169 -8.72 30.13 9.08
C ALA A 169 -7.71 30.48 7.98
N LEU A 170 -6.52 30.96 8.37
CA LEU A 170 -5.44 31.21 7.42
C LEU A 170 -4.65 29.91 7.18
N VAL A 171 -4.45 29.55 5.92
CA VAL A 171 -3.54 28.47 5.50
C VAL A 171 -2.21 29.07 5.07
N SER A 172 -1.11 28.53 5.59
CA SER A 172 0.24 28.84 5.13
C SER A 172 0.78 27.70 4.29
N ALA A 173 0.87 27.90 2.98
CA ALA A 173 1.53 26.94 2.10
C ALA A 173 3.04 27.12 2.17
N VAL A 174 3.73 26.12 2.70
CA VAL A 174 5.20 26.05 2.76
C VAL A 174 5.67 25.19 1.60
N ILE A 175 6.33 25.82 0.63
CA ILE A 175 6.80 25.20 -0.60
C ILE A 175 8.32 25.16 -0.59
N LEU A 176 8.89 23.98 -0.73
CA LEU A 176 10.33 23.81 -0.92
C LEU A 176 10.63 23.77 -2.42
N SER A 177 11.67 24.47 -2.86
CA SER A 177 12.06 24.48 -4.27
C SER A 177 13.57 24.56 -4.42
N LYS A 178 14.09 23.99 -5.51
CA LYS A 178 15.47 24.18 -5.94
C LYS A 178 15.58 24.02 -7.45
N ASP A 179 16.10 25.04 -8.10
CA ASP A 179 16.43 25.04 -9.54
C ASP A 179 15.24 24.71 -10.50
N ASN A 180 14.00 24.96 -10.08
CA ASN A 180 12.76 24.61 -10.78
C ASN A 180 11.75 25.79 -10.91
N PRO A 181 12.13 26.96 -11.49
CA PRO A 181 11.25 28.13 -11.56
C PRO A 181 9.92 27.90 -12.31
N GLU A 182 9.92 27.11 -13.38
CA GLU A 182 8.71 26.88 -14.20
C GLU A 182 7.67 26.01 -13.49
N LEU A 183 8.12 24.95 -12.80
CA LEU A 183 7.24 24.10 -11.99
C LEU A 183 6.69 24.89 -10.81
N LEU A 184 7.56 25.60 -10.07
CA LEU A 184 7.12 26.45 -8.95
C LEU A 184 6.08 27.47 -9.41
N LYS A 185 6.31 28.12 -10.55
CA LYS A 185 5.35 29.07 -11.13
C LYS A 185 4.00 28.39 -11.36
N THR A 186 3.97 27.19 -11.94
CA THR A 186 2.73 26.44 -12.17
C THR A 186 2.03 26.08 -10.86
N CYS A 187 2.79 25.62 -9.86
CA CYS A 187 2.28 25.30 -8.53
C CYS A 187 1.64 26.53 -7.86
N VAL A 188 2.37 27.64 -7.76
CA VAL A 188 1.87 28.90 -7.17
C VAL A 188 0.64 29.40 -7.92
N ASP A 189 0.65 29.39 -9.25
CA ASP A 189 -0.45 29.92 -10.07
C ASP A 189 -1.74 29.13 -9.87
N THR A 190 -1.65 27.80 -9.88
CA THR A 190 -2.80 26.91 -9.73
C THR A 190 -3.30 26.88 -8.29
N LEU A 191 -2.41 26.87 -7.29
CA LEU A 191 -2.75 26.98 -5.87
C LEU A 191 -3.49 28.29 -5.55
N LYS A 192 -2.99 29.42 -6.02
CA LYS A 192 -3.67 30.71 -5.82
C LYS A 192 -5.03 30.75 -6.50
N SER A 193 -5.14 30.17 -7.70
CA SER A 193 -6.41 30.09 -8.41
C SER A 193 -7.44 29.26 -7.64
N ALA A 194 -7.02 28.14 -7.04
CA ALA A 194 -7.87 27.32 -6.17
C ALA A 194 -8.28 28.08 -4.91
N ALA A 195 -7.36 28.76 -4.23
CA ALA A 195 -7.68 29.56 -3.05
C ALA A 195 -8.69 30.69 -3.36
N VAL A 196 -8.56 31.36 -4.50
CA VAL A 196 -9.53 32.37 -4.97
C VAL A 196 -10.89 31.74 -5.24
N LEU A 197 -10.93 30.62 -5.96
CA LEU A 197 -12.16 29.89 -6.26
C LEU A 197 -12.90 29.47 -4.98
N GLU A 198 -12.16 28.99 -3.99
CA GLU A 198 -12.69 28.50 -2.72
C GLU A 198 -12.89 29.61 -1.67
N LYS A 199 -12.56 30.86 -1.99
CA LYS A 199 -12.55 32.01 -1.06
C LYS A 199 -11.80 31.69 0.24
N GLN A 200 -10.68 30.98 0.10
CA GLN A 200 -9.86 30.53 1.22
C GLN A 200 -8.69 31.49 1.43
N ARG A 201 -8.47 31.91 2.67
CA ARG A 201 -7.29 32.72 3.02
C ARG A 201 -6.03 31.86 2.93
N LEU A 202 -5.10 32.33 2.13
CA LEU A 202 -3.85 31.64 1.81
C LEU A 202 -2.69 32.63 1.84
N GLU A 203 -1.61 32.26 2.51
CA GLU A 203 -0.28 32.81 2.29
C GLU A 203 0.66 31.72 1.74
N ILE A 204 1.66 32.13 0.96
CA ILE A 204 2.61 31.21 0.33
C ILE A 204 4.02 31.62 0.76
N ILE A 205 4.79 30.63 1.20
CA ILE A 205 6.15 30.75 1.71
C ILE A 205 7.01 29.77 0.92
N VAL A 206 7.92 30.29 0.12
CA VAL A 206 8.86 29.50 -0.69
C VAL A 206 10.22 29.52 -0.04
N ILE A 207 10.73 28.34 0.29
CA ILE A 207 12.07 28.12 0.84
C ILE A 207 12.94 27.49 -0.24
N ASP A 208 13.91 28.26 -0.73
CA ASP A 208 14.84 27.84 -1.78
C ASP A 208 16.09 27.19 -1.17
N ASN A 209 16.33 25.93 -1.49
CA ASN A 209 17.50 25.18 -1.01
C ASN A 209 18.79 25.46 -1.83
N GLY A 210 19.12 26.74 -1.99
CA GLY A 210 20.38 27.16 -2.59
C GLY A 210 20.45 26.96 -4.11
N SER A 211 19.42 27.39 -4.83
CA SER A 211 19.41 27.42 -6.30
C SER A 211 20.54 28.26 -6.88
N ASN A 212 20.87 28.04 -8.15
CA ASN A 212 21.85 28.85 -8.86
C ASN A 212 21.36 30.31 -9.03
N ASP A 213 22.26 31.21 -9.44
CA ASP A 213 21.98 32.65 -9.49
C ASP A 213 20.87 33.01 -10.50
N GLU A 214 20.79 32.31 -11.63
CA GLU A 214 19.75 32.52 -12.64
C GLU A 214 18.37 32.16 -12.10
N ASN A 215 18.24 30.97 -11.51
CA ASN A 215 17.00 30.51 -10.89
C ASN A 215 16.62 31.35 -9.66
N THR A 216 17.59 31.80 -8.87
CA THR A 216 17.38 32.73 -7.75
C THR A 216 16.73 34.04 -8.22
N ALA A 217 17.24 34.62 -9.32
CA ALA A 217 16.70 35.86 -9.88
C ALA A 217 15.26 35.67 -10.39
N GLU A 218 14.97 34.54 -11.05
CA GLU A 218 13.62 34.21 -11.50
C GLU A 218 12.67 33.98 -10.30
N TYR A 219 13.09 33.32 -9.23
CA TYR A 219 12.27 33.18 -8.02
C TYR A 219 11.93 34.51 -7.36
N GLN A 220 12.89 35.43 -7.25
CA GLN A 220 12.64 36.77 -6.69
C GLN A 220 11.63 37.56 -7.54
N LYS A 221 11.73 37.45 -8.86
CA LYS A 221 10.79 38.05 -9.81
C LYS A 221 9.40 37.42 -9.72
N LEU A 222 9.32 36.08 -9.57
CA LEU A 222 8.07 35.38 -9.31
C LEU A 222 7.46 35.81 -7.98
N ALA A 223 8.26 35.93 -6.91
CA ALA A 223 7.81 36.37 -5.59
C ALA A 223 7.17 37.77 -5.64
N GLY A 224 7.82 38.72 -6.33
CA GLY A 224 7.29 40.07 -6.52
C GLY A 224 6.02 40.11 -7.37
N SER A 225 5.96 39.36 -8.47
CA SER A 225 4.82 39.37 -9.39
C SER A 225 3.60 38.56 -8.91
N ARG A 226 3.83 37.49 -8.13
CA ARG A 226 2.77 36.62 -7.58
C ARG A 226 2.51 36.85 -6.10
N GLY A 227 3.27 37.68 -5.40
CA GLY A 227 3.01 38.06 -4.02
C GLY A 227 3.10 36.87 -3.06
N PHE A 228 4.25 36.20 -3.03
CA PHE A 228 4.58 35.19 -2.03
C PHE A 228 5.90 35.55 -1.33
N PHE A 229 6.12 35.00 -0.13
CA PHE A 229 7.38 35.17 0.60
C PHE A 229 8.43 34.22 0.03
N TYR A 230 9.66 34.70 -0.18
CA TYR A 230 10.77 33.91 -0.70
C TYR A 230 12.01 34.10 0.18
N GLU A 231 12.65 33.00 0.57
CA GLU A 231 13.92 33.01 1.29
C GLU A 231 14.85 31.89 0.79
N LYS A 232 16.12 32.25 0.56
CA LYS A 232 17.16 31.33 0.08
C LYS A 232 18.01 30.83 1.23
N HIS A 233 18.17 29.52 1.32
CA HIS A 233 19.03 28.82 2.27
C HIS A 233 20.03 27.92 1.54
N PRO A 234 21.24 28.40 1.25
CA PRO A 234 22.28 27.57 0.64
C PRO A 234 22.83 26.59 1.69
N MET A 235 22.30 25.37 1.70
CA MET A 235 22.71 24.30 2.62
C MET A 235 22.67 22.92 1.97
N LYS A 236 23.22 21.91 2.65
CA LYS A 236 22.96 20.51 2.27
C LYS A 236 21.47 20.25 2.38
N PHE A 237 20.89 19.58 1.38
CA PHE A 237 19.47 19.24 1.37
C PHE A 237 19.07 18.47 2.63
N SER A 238 18.00 18.97 3.25
CA SER A 238 17.33 18.35 4.38
C SER A 238 15.89 18.85 4.35
N TYR A 239 14.98 18.00 3.86
CA TYR A 239 13.56 18.29 3.71
C TYR A 239 12.97 18.76 5.04
N SER A 240 13.21 18.02 6.11
CA SER A 240 12.76 18.32 7.47
C SER A 240 13.18 19.72 7.95
N LYS A 241 14.47 20.07 7.80
CA LYS A 241 14.99 21.39 8.22
C LYS A 241 14.37 22.52 7.43
N LEU A 242 14.25 22.35 6.12
CA LEU A 242 13.70 23.37 5.23
C LEU A 242 12.20 23.58 5.48
N CYS A 243 11.44 22.50 5.70
CA CYS A 243 10.04 22.60 6.12
C CYS A 243 9.90 23.33 7.45
N ASN A 244 10.70 22.98 8.47
CA ASN A 244 10.69 23.68 9.76
C ASN A 244 11.09 25.17 9.63
N ILE A 245 12.02 25.51 8.73
CA ILE A 245 12.34 26.91 8.43
C ILE A 245 11.12 27.64 7.88
N GLY A 246 10.44 27.07 6.88
CA GLY A 246 9.26 27.67 6.27
C GLY A 246 8.09 27.79 7.25
N GLU A 247 7.86 26.77 8.07
CA GLU A 247 6.84 26.76 9.11
C GLU A 247 7.06 27.88 10.14
N ARG A 248 8.30 28.15 10.55
CA ARG A 248 8.61 29.26 11.47
C ARG A 248 8.28 30.65 10.91
N LYS A 249 8.15 30.77 9.58
CA LYS A 249 7.71 32.01 8.91
C LYS A 249 6.19 32.06 8.74
N ALA A 250 5.49 30.94 8.92
CA ALA A 250 4.06 30.81 8.75
C ALA A 250 3.27 31.47 9.89
N CYS A 251 2.26 32.24 9.50
CA CYS A 251 1.31 32.93 10.38
C CYS A 251 -0.08 32.28 10.39
N GLY A 252 -0.29 31.22 9.60
CA GLY A 252 -1.56 30.51 9.47
C GLY A 252 -1.87 29.57 10.62
N ASP A 253 -3.16 29.30 10.80
CA ASP A 253 -3.66 28.31 11.76
C ASP A 253 -3.36 26.87 11.30
N TYR A 254 -3.17 26.70 9.98
CA TYR A 254 -2.84 25.43 9.34
C TYR A 254 -1.63 25.60 8.42
N ILE A 255 -0.74 24.62 8.49
CA ILE A 255 0.42 24.50 7.60
C ILE A 255 0.04 23.53 6.49
N LEU A 256 0.17 23.97 5.24
CA LEU A 256 0.10 23.12 4.05
C LEU A 256 1.51 22.93 3.51
N LEU A 257 2.09 21.77 3.75
CA LEU A 257 3.34 21.36 3.15
C LEU A 257 3.06 20.95 1.71
N LEU A 258 3.85 21.47 0.77
CA LEU A 258 3.60 21.27 -0.65
C LEU A 258 4.91 21.22 -1.44
N ASN A 259 5.04 20.29 -2.37
CA ASN A 259 6.16 20.30 -3.31
C ASN A 259 5.95 21.39 -4.38
N ASP A 260 7.04 21.88 -4.97
CA ASP A 260 7.04 22.94 -5.99
C ASP A 260 6.51 22.48 -7.36
N ASP A 261 6.30 21.19 -7.54
CA ASP A 261 5.86 20.53 -8.76
C ASP A 261 4.44 19.92 -8.64
N ILE A 262 3.67 20.37 -7.64
CA ILE A 262 2.24 20.10 -7.55
C ILE A 262 1.47 21.04 -8.49
N GLU A 263 0.53 20.49 -9.25
CA GLU A 263 -0.42 21.25 -10.05
C GLU A 263 -1.84 20.97 -9.57
N VAL A 264 -2.59 22.04 -9.28
CA VAL A 264 -4.03 21.95 -8.98
C VAL A 264 -4.83 22.00 -10.29
N PRO A 265 -5.56 20.93 -10.67
CA PRO A 265 -6.38 20.96 -11.88
C PRO A 265 -7.47 22.05 -11.80
N LYS A 266 -7.88 22.56 -12.95
CA LYS A 266 -8.93 23.59 -13.02
C LYS A 266 -10.22 23.12 -12.33
N ASN A 267 -10.83 24.04 -11.57
CA ASN A 267 -12.09 23.83 -10.85
C ASN A 267 -12.07 22.76 -9.74
N VAL A 268 -10.90 22.24 -9.38
CA VAL A 268 -10.77 21.35 -8.21
C VAL A 268 -10.82 22.20 -6.94
N ARG A 269 -11.73 21.85 -6.03
CA ARG A 269 -11.87 22.46 -4.70
C ARG A 269 -11.30 21.50 -3.66
N PHE A 270 -10.08 21.75 -3.21
CA PHE A 270 -9.37 20.84 -2.31
C PHE A 270 -8.96 21.48 -0.98
N LEU A 271 -8.69 22.78 -0.95
CA LEU A 271 -8.17 23.45 0.26
C LEU A 271 -9.18 23.39 1.40
N ARG A 272 -10.46 23.72 1.14
CA ARG A 272 -11.54 23.64 2.13
C ARG A 272 -11.85 22.21 2.55
N LYS A 273 -11.66 21.22 1.67
CA LYS A 273 -11.81 19.80 2.00
C LYS A 273 -10.72 19.35 2.97
N LEU A 274 -9.46 19.67 2.67
CA LEU A 274 -8.34 19.40 3.57
C LEU A 274 -8.56 20.09 4.93
N LEU A 275 -8.94 21.37 4.93
CA LEU A 275 -9.24 22.12 6.16
C LEU A 275 -10.38 21.50 6.96
N TYR A 276 -11.45 21.06 6.31
CA TYR A 276 -12.59 20.45 7.00
C TYR A 276 -12.16 19.23 7.81
N ILE A 277 -11.33 18.37 7.22
CA ILE A 277 -10.79 17.18 7.89
C ILE A 277 -9.72 17.58 8.93
N ALA A 278 -8.81 18.50 8.60
CA ALA A 278 -7.76 18.95 9.52
C ALA A 278 -8.31 19.67 10.75
N SER A 279 -9.51 20.26 10.64
CA SER A 279 -10.20 20.94 11.76
C SER A 279 -10.74 19.98 12.82
N LYS A 280 -10.80 18.67 12.53
CA LYS A 280 -11.26 17.67 13.50
C LYS A 280 -10.24 17.51 14.62
N GLU A 281 -10.72 17.45 15.86
CA GLU A 281 -9.87 17.38 17.06
C GLU A 281 -8.96 16.14 17.03
N HIS A 282 -9.48 15.00 16.57
CA HIS A 282 -8.77 13.73 16.49
C HIS A 282 -7.86 13.57 15.27
N VAL A 283 -7.84 14.50 14.31
CA VAL A 283 -7.04 14.38 13.07
C VAL A 283 -5.70 15.11 13.18
N GLY A 284 -4.60 14.42 12.95
CA GLY A 284 -3.24 14.96 13.02
C GLY A 284 -2.76 15.54 11.70
N ALA A 285 -2.90 14.78 10.62
CA ALA A 285 -2.41 15.13 9.30
C ALA A 285 -3.42 14.75 8.21
N VAL A 286 -3.52 15.56 7.16
CA VAL A 286 -4.44 15.33 6.05
C VAL A 286 -3.71 15.43 4.73
N GLY A 287 -3.64 14.31 4.00
CA GLY A 287 -3.15 14.27 2.63
C GLY A 287 -4.28 14.30 1.60
N ILE A 288 -3.89 14.24 0.33
CA ILE A 288 -4.81 14.18 -0.81
C ILE A 288 -4.32 13.13 -1.80
N LYS A 289 -5.25 12.52 -2.54
CA LYS A 289 -4.89 11.63 -3.66
C LYS A 289 -4.10 12.41 -4.70
N LEU A 290 -2.94 11.87 -5.09
CA LEU A 290 -2.10 12.43 -6.15
C LEU A 290 -2.10 11.50 -7.35
N LEU A 291 -2.15 12.08 -8.54
CA LEU A 291 -1.96 11.39 -9.81
C LEU A 291 -0.63 11.76 -10.44
N TYR A 292 -0.09 10.85 -11.23
CA TYR A 292 1.04 11.13 -12.11
C TYR A 292 0.65 12.14 -13.22
N PRO A 293 1.64 12.71 -13.95
CA PRO A 293 1.38 13.67 -15.04
C PRO A 293 0.46 13.18 -16.15
N ASP A 294 0.36 11.86 -16.34
CA ASP A 294 -0.57 11.26 -17.30
C ASP A 294 -2.04 11.42 -16.90
N ARG A 295 -2.32 11.75 -15.62
CA ARG A 295 -3.67 11.89 -15.04
C ARG A 295 -4.49 10.60 -15.08
N LEU A 296 -3.86 9.47 -15.34
CA LEU A 296 -4.48 8.16 -15.45
C LEU A 296 -4.09 7.28 -14.26
N HIS A 297 -2.86 7.39 -13.78
CA HIS A 297 -2.35 6.53 -12.72
C HIS A 297 -2.25 7.26 -11.39
N ILE A 298 -2.65 6.56 -10.33
CA ILE A 298 -2.50 7.00 -8.94
C ILE A 298 -1.02 6.96 -8.58
N GLN A 299 -0.54 8.01 -7.94
CA GLN A 299 0.80 8.08 -7.37
C GLN A 299 0.76 7.94 -5.84
N HIS A 300 -0.28 8.50 -5.21
CA HIS A 300 -0.46 8.42 -3.76
C HIS A 300 -1.95 8.37 -3.40
N ASN A 301 -2.32 7.45 -2.52
CA ASN A 301 -3.65 7.39 -1.90
C ASN A 301 -3.53 6.87 -0.46
N GLY A 302 -2.66 7.51 0.33
CA GLY A 302 -2.28 7.07 1.68
C GLY A 302 -1.03 6.17 1.69
N ILE A 303 -0.38 6.14 2.85
CA ILE A 303 0.74 5.24 3.16
C ILE A 303 0.26 4.22 4.18
N THR A 304 0.72 2.98 4.01
CA THR A 304 0.46 1.83 4.90
C THR A 304 1.76 1.09 5.18
N PHE A 305 1.83 0.40 6.31
CA PHE A 305 2.94 -0.51 6.62
C PHE A 305 2.84 -1.81 5.83
N LEU A 306 3.64 -1.94 4.78
CA LEU A 306 3.86 -3.20 4.08
C LEU A 306 5.11 -3.89 4.60
N LYS A 307 5.33 -5.14 4.18
CA LYS A 307 6.61 -5.83 4.42
C LYS A 307 7.76 -5.02 3.85
N SER A 308 7.55 -4.32 2.72
CA SER A 308 8.53 -3.41 2.12
C SER A 308 8.82 -2.12 2.92
N GLY A 309 8.16 -1.93 4.06
CA GLY A 309 8.14 -0.67 4.81
C GLY A 309 6.93 0.19 4.44
N PRO A 310 6.83 1.41 5.01
CA PRO A 310 5.83 2.39 4.62
C PRO A 310 5.78 2.57 3.10
N SER A 311 4.62 2.31 2.51
CA SER A 311 4.46 2.30 1.04
C SER A 311 3.21 3.05 0.61
N HIS A 312 3.30 3.79 -0.49
CA HIS A 312 2.19 4.51 -1.10
C HIS A 312 1.20 3.51 -1.73
N LYS A 313 -0.02 3.43 -1.18
CA LYS A 313 -1.03 2.47 -1.68
C LYS A 313 -1.57 2.89 -3.04
N LEU A 314 -1.87 1.89 -3.87
CA LEU A 314 -2.34 2.04 -5.24
C LEU A 314 -1.40 2.82 -6.17
N CYS A 315 -0.13 3.04 -5.78
CA CYS A 315 0.85 3.65 -6.68
C CYS A 315 0.94 2.84 -7.97
N THR A 316 0.93 3.53 -9.11
CA THR A 316 0.90 3.00 -10.49
C THR A 316 -0.43 2.36 -10.93
N TYR A 317 -1.45 2.28 -10.08
CA TYR A 317 -2.74 1.70 -10.45
C TYR A 317 -3.58 2.73 -11.22
N PRO A 318 -4.38 2.32 -12.21
CA PRO A 318 -5.24 3.24 -12.94
C PRO A 318 -6.37 3.75 -12.04
N ASP A 319 -6.60 5.07 -12.03
CA ASP A 319 -7.61 5.73 -11.20
C ASP A 319 -9.03 5.66 -11.80
N ASP A 320 -9.28 4.90 -12.86
CA ASP A 320 -10.62 4.70 -13.44
C ASP A 320 -11.39 3.53 -12.77
N LYS A 321 -10.71 2.72 -11.94
CA LYS A 321 -11.28 1.60 -11.18
C LYS A 321 -11.56 1.94 -9.72
N ILE A 322 -12.42 1.15 -9.09
CA ILE A 322 -12.71 1.21 -7.66
C ILE A 322 -11.89 0.14 -6.96
N TYR A 323 -11.09 0.54 -5.97
CA TYR A 323 -10.28 -0.38 -5.15
C TYR A 323 -10.71 -0.33 -3.68
N GLY A 324 -10.48 -1.41 -2.93
CA GLY A 324 -10.66 -1.43 -1.48
C GLY A 324 -12.00 -0.89 -1.01
N ARG A 325 -13.10 -1.28 -1.69
CA ARG A 325 -14.46 -0.76 -1.44
C ARG A 325 -14.57 0.78 -1.52
N GLY A 326 -13.89 1.40 -2.49
CA GLY A 326 -14.00 2.84 -2.72
C GLY A 326 -12.96 3.69 -2.00
N ILE A 327 -11.91 3.10 -1.43
CA ILE A 327 -10.86 3.84 -0.71
C ILE A 327 -10.16 4.91 -1.57
N ASN A 328 -10.16 4.76 -2.90
CA ASN A 328 -9.65 5.76 -3.84
C ASN A 328 -10.72 6.76 -4.33
N ARG A 329 -11.88 6.82 -3.65
CA ARG A 329 -13.04 7.65 -3.99
C ARG A 329 -13.58 8.48 -2.85
N HIS A 330 -13.27 8.14 -1.60
CA HIS A 330 -13.75 8.84 -0.42
C HIS A 330 -12.62 9.18 0.54
N VAL A 331 -12.89 10.07 1.49
CA VAL A 331 -11.98 10.31 2.61
C VAL A 331 -11.80 9.00 3.38
N HIS A 332 -10.57 8.68 3.76
CA HIS A 332 -10.27 7.48 4.55
C HIS A 332 -9.09 7.71 5.48
N ASN A 333 -9.05 6.94 6.56
CA ASN A 333 -7.89 6.90 7.46
C ASN A 333 -6.75 6.08 6.88
N CYS A 334 -5.53 6.48 7.22
CA CYS A 334 -4.29 5.79 6.90
C CYS A 334 -3.27 6.10 8.00
N ILE A 335 -2.16 5.34 8.07
CA ILE A 335 -1.16 5.61 9.11
C ILE A 335 -0.37 6.89 8.83
N ALA A 336 -0.10 7.18 7.56
CA ALA A 336 0.60 8.38 7.12
C ALA A 336 0.13 8.83 5.72
N ALA A 337 0.42 10.09 5.38
CA ALA A 337 0.23 10.64 4.05
C ALA A 337 1.50 11.37 3.60
N THR A 338 1.65 11.56 2.29
CA THR A 338 2.91 12.08 1.74
C THR A 338 3.11 13.56 1.99
N GLY A 339 4.36 13.98 2.22
CA GLY A 339 4.77 15.38 2.35
C GLY A 339 4.58 16.22 1.08
N ALA A 340 4.35 15.59 -0.08
CA ALA A 340 4.13 16.30 -1.34
C ALA A 340 2.88 17.21 -1.30
N CYS A 341 1.86 16.84 -0.53
CA CYS A 341 0.72 17.69 -0.20
C CYS A 341 0.10 17.23 1.14
N LEU A 342 0.49 17.88 2.24
CA LEU A 342 0.11 17.50 3.60
C LEU A 342 -0.34 18.72 4.41
N MET A 343 -1.56 18.69 4.94
CA MET A 343 -2.09 19.73 5.82
C MET A 343 -2.06 19.29 7.29
N VAL A 344 -1.55 20.16 8.15
CA VAL A 344 -1.47 19.93 9.60
C VAL A 344 -1.90 21.21 10.33
N ALA A 345 -2.68 21.08 11.42
CA ALA A 345 -2.95 22.23 12.28
C ALA A 345 -1.65 22.69 12.94
N LYS A 346 -1.32 23.99 12.86
CA LYS A 346 -0.04 24.53 13.36
C LYS A 346 0.18 24.18 14.84
N SER A 347 -0.87 24.24 15.66
CA SER A 347 -0.81 23.85 17.07
C SER A 347 -0.39 22.39 17.29
N LYS A 348 -0.82 21.46 16.43
CA LYS A 348 -0.44 20.04 16.51
C LYS A 348 0.98 19.83 15.98
N TYR A 349 1.36 20.52 14.91
CA TYR A 349 2.73 20.55 14.37
C TYR A 349 3.73 21.02 15.44
N ASP A 350 3.44 22.14 16.11
CA ASP A 350 4.24 22.69 17.20
C ASP A 350 4.33 21.72 18.39
N THR A 351 3.22 21.05 18.73
CA THR A 351 3.16 20.11 19.85
C THR A 351 4.07 18.89 19.67
N VAL A 352 4.27 18.44 18.42
CA VAL A 352 5.18 17.33 18.12
C VAL A 352 6.60 17.80 17.81
N GLY A 353 6.84 19.12 17.75
CA GLY A 353 8.14 19.71 17.45
C GLY A 353 8.46 19.81 15.95
N GLY A 354 7.46 19.68 15.09
CA GLY A 354 7.61 19.67 13.64
C GLY A 354 8.29 18.41 13.09
N PHE A 355 8.97 18.54 11.95
CA PHE A 355 9.75 17.46 11.38
C PHE A 355 11.00 17.16 12.20
N ASP A 356 11.35 15.88 12.36
CA ASP A 356 12.61 15.47 12.96
C ASP A 356 13.80 15.75 12.02
N GLU A 357 14.62 16.73 12.39
CA GLU A 357 15.78 17.17 11.62
C GLU A 357 16.94 16.15 11.57
N ASN A 358 16.78 14.97 12.19
CA ASN A 358 17.68 13.82 12.00
C ASN A 358 17.38 13.00 10.74
N LEU A 359 16.20 13.21 10.12
CA LEU A 359 15.83 12.64 8.83
C LEU A 359 15.96 13.74 7.76
N ASP A 360 16.88 13.58 6.80
CA ASP A 360 17.13 14.57 5.77
C ASP A 360 16.22 14.37 4.55
N ALA A 361 15.90 13.13 4.15
CA ALA A 361 15.20 12.89 2.88
C ALA A 361 14.09 11.83 2.90
N ALA A 362 14.35 10.65 3.48
CA ALA A 362 13.40 9.55 3.52
C ALA A 362 12.67 9.50 4.87
N TYR A 363 11.47 8.92 4.86
CA TYR A 363 10.60 8.73 6.03
C TYR A 363 10.20 10.03 6.77
N THR A 364 10.49 11.21 6.23
CA THR A 364 10.25 12.50 6.90
C THR A 364 8.76 12.74 7.14
N ASP A 365 7.94 12.51 6.13
CA ASP A 365 6.48 12.62 6.18
C ASP A 365 5.84 11.52 7.06
N VAL A 366 6.33 10.29 6.97
CA VAL A 366 5.90 9.19 7.83
C VAL A 366 6.25 9.48 9.30
N ASP A 367 7.45 9.99 9.59
CA ASP A 367 7.89 10.37 10.93
C ASP A 367 6.96 11.42 11.55
N LEU A 368 6.64 12.49 10.81
CA LEU A 368 5.71 13.52 11.29
C LEU A 368 4.32 12.92 11.59
N CYS A 369 3.79 12.09 10.67
CA CYS A 369 2.51 11.41 10.86
C CYS A 369 2.51 10.49 12.08
N LEU A 370 3.60 9.75 12.33
CA LEU A 370 3.72 8.86 13.48
C LEU A 370 3.92 9.61 14.79
N ALA A 371 4.62 10.76 14.78
CA ALA A 371 4.74 11.63 15.93
C ALA A 371 3.35 12.17 16.36
N LEU A 372 2.51 12.54 15.39
CA LEU A 372 1.11 12.94 15.61
C LEU A 372 0.26 11.76 16.09
N TYR A 373 0.42 10.58 15.48
CA TYR A 373 -0.29 9.37 15.87
C TYR A 373 0.03 8.94 17.31
N ARG A 374 1.28 9.08 17.76
CA ARG A 374 1.69 8.82 19.15
C ARG A 374 1.01 9.76 20.16
N LYS A 375 0.48 10.91 19.73
CA LYS A 375 -0.36 11.81 20.53
C LYS A 375 -1.85 11.47 20.49
N GLY A 376 -2.24 10.44 19.75
CA GLY A 376 -3.64 10.05 19.53
C GLY A 376 -4.30 10.79 18.37
N TRP A 377 -3.54 11.48 17.52
CA TRP A 377 -4.09 12.16 16.34
C TRP A 377 -3.83 11.38 15.06
N ILE A 378 -4.88 11.01 14.36
CA ILE A 378 -4.83 10.08 13.23
C ILE A 378 -4.65 10.82 11.90
N SER A 379 -4.09 10.13 10.90
CA SER A 379 -3.99 10.68 9.55
C SER A 379 -5.21 10.30 8.70
N ALA A 380 -5.50 11.12 7.69
CA ALA A 380 -6.52 10.85 6.69
C ALA A 380 -6.09 11.34 5.31
N VAL A 381 -6.68 10.77 4.26
CA VAL A 381 -6.47 11.19 2.87
C VAL A 381 -7.81 11.54 2.24
N VAL A 382 -7.86 12.69 1.58
CA VAL A 382 -8.98 13.09 0.72
C VAL A 382 -8.80 12.49 -0.67
N SER A 383 -9.64 11.51 -1.03
CA SER A 383 -9.55 10.81 -2.33
C SER A 383 -10.67 11.12 -3.31
N GLU A 384 -11.62 11.97 -2.91
CA GLU A 384 -12.74 12.43 -3.75
C GLU A 384 -12.28 13.35 -4.89
N VAL A 385 -11.18 14.07 -4.65
CA VAL A 385 -10.51 14.96 -5.60
C VAL A 385 -9.04 14.59 -5.65
N ASN A 386 -8.34 15.04 -6.68
CA ASN A 386 -6.93 14.78 -6.87
C ASN A 386 -6.17 16.01 -7.35
N LEU A 387 -4.88 16.01 -7.07
CA LEU A 387 -3.90 16.93 -7.65
C LEU A 387 -2.95 16.13 -8.56
N ILE A 388 -2.24 16.84 -9.43
CA ILE A 388 -1.18 16.24 -10.25
C ILE A 388 0.15 16.54 -9.58
N HIS A 389 1.00 15.53 -9.44
CA HIS A 389 2.38 15.68 -8.97
C HIS A 389 3.31 15.35 -10.13
N HIS A 390 4.18 16.29 -10.48
CA HIS A 390 5.04 16.16 -11.66
C HIS A 390 6.32 15.34 -11.44
N GLU A 391 6.51 14.79 -10.24
CA GLU A 391 7.60 13.86 -9.91
C GLU A 391 7.65 12.63 -10.85
N SER A 392 8.83 12.37 -11.42
CA SER A 392 9.07 11.23 -12.31
C SER A 392 9.18 9.89 -11.55
N PHE A 393 8.72 8.82 -12.21
CA PHE A 393 8.54 7.44 -11.73
C PHE A 393 9.80 6.78 -11.11
N THR A 394 10.96 7.37 -11.29
CA THR A 394 12.21 6.97 -10.66
C THR A 394 12.88 8.24 -10.14
N ARG A 395 13.14 8.30 -8.83
CA ARG A 395 14.29 9.04 -8.33
C ARG A 395 15.54 8.34 -8.87
N ASP A 396 15.86 8.57 -10.15
CA ASP A 396 17.01 7.99 -10.84
C ASP A 396 18.34 8.28 -10.11
N ASP A 397 18.39 9.36 -9.32
CA ASP A 397 19.59 9.76 -8.59
C ASP A 397 19.88 8.91 -7.33
N ASP A 398 18.86 8.39 -6.63
CA ASP A 398 19.08 7.67 -5.37
C ASP A 398 19.48 6.20 -5.58
N ILE A 399 19.14 5.60 -6.74
CA ILE A 399 19.41 4.18 -7.05
C ILE A 399 20.85 3.97 -7.55
N HIS A 400 21.45 5.01 -8.12
CA HIS A 400 22.80 4.97 -8.69
C HIS A 400 23.86 5.70 -7.83
N ASP A 401 23.44 6.47 -6.82
CA ASP A 401 24.36 7.11 -5.87
C ASP A 401 24.50 6.28 -4.57
N SER A 402 25.69 5.72 -4.37
CA SER A 402 26.07 5.04 -3.11
C SER A 402 25.80 5.88 -1.86
N SER A 403 25.92 7.20 -1.94
CA SER A 403 25.70 8.11 -0.80
C SER A 403 24.21 8.24 -0.43
N ALA A 404 23.32 8.15 -1.41
CA ALA A 404 21.87 8.17 -1.21
C ALA A 404 21.37 6.87 -0.57
N TYR A 405 21.89 5.73 -1.05
CA TYR A 405 21.58 4.43 -0.47
C TYR A 405 22.03 4.33 0.99
N GLU A 406 23.28 4.73 1.30
CA GLU A 406 23.79 4.76 2.68
C GLU A 406 22.93 5.65 3.59
N ARG A 407 22.49 6.82 3.10
CA ARG A 407 21.57 7.71 3.81
C ARG A 407 20.23 7.01 4.08
N LEU A 408 19.63 6.41 3.06
CA LEU A 408 18.34 5.69 3.18
C LEU A 408 18.41 4.58 4.24
N GLN A 409 19.48 3.79 4.25
CA GLN A 409 19.66 2.72 5.25
C GLN A 409 19.80 3.28 6.67
N LYS A 410 20.56 4.37 6.84
CA LYS A 410 20.71 5.03 8.14
C LYS A 410 19.38 5.61 8.63
N GLU A 411 18.66 6.32 7.76
CA GLU A 411 17.36 6.93 8.09
C GLU A 411 16.32 5.86 8.40
N LYS A 412 16.31 4.76 7.66
CA LYS A 412 15.46 3.60 7.94
C LYS A 412 15.75 3.01 9.32
N ALA A 413 17.01 2.73 9.65
CA ALA A 413 17.38 2.17 10.95
C ALA A 413 16.95 3.09 12.10
N TYR A 414 17.18 4.40 11.96
CA TYR A 414 16.73 5.40 12.93
C TYR A 414 15.21 5.41 13.09
N TYR A 415 14.46 5.42 11.98
CA TYR A 415 13.00 5.38 11.95
C TYR A 415 12.46 4.10 12.63
N GLU A 416 13.00 2.93 12.29
CA GLU A 416 12.59 1.65 12.83
C GLU A 416 12.85 1.54 14.34
N GLU A 417 14.00 2.05 14.80
CA GLU A 417 14.30 2.13 16.23
C GLU A 417 13.34 3.08 16.96
N LYS A 418 13.12 4.29 16.40
CA LYS A 418 12.27 5.33 17.00
C LYS A 418 10.81 4.92 17.15
N TYR A 419 10.29 4.08 16.25
CA TYR A 419 8.89 3.66 16.21
C TYR A 419 8.67 2.15 16.32
N ALA A 420 9.64 1.42 16.88
CA ALA A 420 9.57 -0.04 17.04
C ALA A 420 8.28 -0.51 17.74
N ASP A 421 7.76 0.27 18.69
CA ASP A 421 6.51 0.02 19.39
C ASP A 421 5.28 0.07 18.47
N ILE A 422 5.18 1.12 17.64
CA ILE A 422 4.08 1.31 16.68
C ILE A 422 4.17 0.28 15.56
N LEU A 423 5.37 0.05 15.02
CA LEU A 423 5.60 -0.94 13.97
C LEU A 423 5.26 -2.36 14.43
N LYS A 424 5.57 -2.68 15.70
CA LYS A 424 5.20 -3.97 16.31
C LYS A 424 3.68 -4.08 16.54
N ALA A 425 3.01 -2.99 16.93
CA ALA A 425 1.56 -2.98 17.09
C ALA A 425 0.82 -3.17 15.76
N GLY A 426 1.40 -2.68 14.65
CA GLY A 426 0.83 -2.76 13.31
C GLY A 426 0.04 -1.50 12.92
N ASP A 427 -0.42 -1.48 11.68
CA ASP A 427 -1.24 -0.40 11.13
C ASP A 427 -2.73 -0.66 11.43
N PRO A 428 -3.40 0.11 12.30
CA PRO A 428 -4.80 -0.12 12.64
C PRO A 428 -5.75 0.17 11.46
N PHE A 429 -5.31 0.93 10.47
CA PHE A 429 -6.12 1.30 9.30
C PHE A 429 -5.94 0.33 8.14
N TYR A 430 -5.09 -0.70 8.31
CA TYR A 430 -4.87 -1.74 7.33
C TYR A 430 -5.11 -3.11 7.93
N ASN A 431 -6.19 -3.77 7.50
CA ASN A 431 -6.59 -5.06 8.03
C ASN A 431 -5.46 -6.11 7.86
N PRO A 432 -5.14 -6.91 8.90
CA PRO A 432 -4.05 -7.89 8.85
C PRO A 432 -4.26 -9.01 7.81
N ASN A 433 -5.48 -9.21 7.32
CA ASN A 433 -5.84 -10.19 6.30
C ASN A 433 -5.67 -9.65 4.87
N LEU A 434 -5.22 -8.40 4.70
CA LEU A 434 -4.87 -7.82 3.40
C LEU A 434 -3.40 -8.05 3.07
N THR A 435 -3.11 -8.22 1.78
CA THR A 435 -1.75 -8.45 1.25
C THR A 435 -0.73 -7.50 1.84
N ARG A 436 0.40 -8.04 2.31
CA ARG A 436 1.48 -7.24 2.90
C ARG A 436 2.64 -6.98 1.94
N THR A 437 2.54 -7.43 0.69
CA THR A 437 3.59 -7.25 -0.33
C THR A 437 3.12 -6.45 -1.53
N GLU A 438 1.81 -6.38 -1.78
CA GLU A 438 1.25 -5.67 -2.92
C GLU A 438 0.69 -4.30 -2.53
N LEU A 439 0.53 -3.43 -3.53
CA LEU A 439 -0.03 -2.09 -3.35
C LEU A 439 -1.56 -2.04 -3.43
N ASP A 440 -2.23 -3.17 -3.70
CA ASP A 440 -3.70 -3.30 -3.71
C ASP A 440 -4.30 -3.77 -2.37
N TYR A 441 -5.60 -4.07 -2.36
CA TYR A 441 -6.36 -4.49 -1.17
C TYR A 441 -6.88 -5.93 -1.33
N SER A 442 -6.10 -6.80 -1.99
CA SER A 442 -6.40 -8.23 -2.08
C SER A 442 -6.13 -8.98 -0.76
N ALA A 443 -6.70 -10.17 -0.61
CA ALA A 443 -6.45 -11.03 0.55
C ALA A 443 -4.97 -11.44 0.68
N ASP A 444 -4.44 -11.47 1.91
CA ASP A 444 -3.08 -11.94 2.24
C ASP A 444 -3.01 -13.46 2.14
N HIS A 445 -3.04 -13.96 0.92
CA HIS A 445 -2.74 -15.34 0.66
C HIS A 445 -1.23 -15.50 0.52
N ALA A 446 -0.72 -16.66 0.91
CA ALA A 446 0.65 -17.01 0.58
C ALA A 446 0.81 -17.10 -0.95
N LEU A 447 1.17 -15.97 -1.59
CA LEU A 447 1.72 -16.00 -2.92
C LEU A 447 3.03 -16.78 -2.82
N PRO A 448 3.21 -17.85 -3.62
CA PRO A 448 4.44 -18.63 -3.61
C PRO A 448 5.68 -17.76 -3.77
N THR A 449 5.57 -16.63 -4.49
CA THR A 449 6.60 -15.61 -4.71
C THR A 449 6.96 -14.79 -3.48
N ALA A 450 6.01 -14.47 -2.59
CA ALA A 450 6.27 -13.68 -1.39
C ALA A 450 7.09 -14.46 -0.33
N SER A 451 6.98 -15.79 -0.36
CA SER A 451 7.84 -16.72 0.39
C SER A 451 9.02 -17.26 -0.43
N PHE A 452 9.14 -16.87 -1.71
CA PHE A 452 10.22 -17.34 -2.56
C PHE A 452 11.49 -16.58 -2.20
N GLY A 453 12.19 -17.10 -1.20
CA GLY A 453 13.53 -16.66 -0.87
C GLY A 453 14.50 -16.96 -2.01
N LEU A 454 15.79 -16.82 -1.72
CA LEU A 454 16.84 -17.09 -2.70
C LEU A 454 16.75 -18.52 -3.26
N SER A 455 16.91 -18.63 -4.57
CA SER A 455 16.93 -19.89 -5.29
C SER A 455 18.05 -20.78 -4.77
N LYS A 456 17.73 -22.05 -4.53
CA LYS A 456 18.72 -23.06 -4.17
C LYS A 456 19.49 -23.52 -5.40
N GLU A 457 20.81 -23.51 -5.30
CA GLU A 457 21.68 -24.12 -6.30
C GLU A 457 21.39 -25.63 -6.41
N ALA A 458 21.25 -26.10 -7.65
CA ALA A 458 20.97 -27.48 -8.00
C ALA A 458 22.28 -28.23 -8.28
N ASP A 459 22.31 -29.52 -7.91
CA ASP A 459 23.46 -30.39 -8.15
C ASP A 459 23.67 -30.64 -9.65
N ILE A 460 24.63 -29.92 -10.21
CA ILE A 460 24.98 -29.94 -11.63
C ILE A 460 25.44 -31.32 -12.11
N SER A 461 26.06 -32.13 -11.25
CA SER A 461 26.57 -33.47 -11.59
C SER A 461 25.43 -34.43 -11.99
N LYS A 462 24.20 -34.11 -11.56
CA LYS A 462 22.99 -34.88 -11.85
C LYS A 462 22.23 -34.34 -13.06
N ARG A 463 22.73 -33.34 -13.77
CA ARG A 463 22.03 -32.71 -14.90
C ARG A 463 22.62 -33.10 -16.24
N ARG A 464 21.76 -33.46 -17.19
CA ARG A 464 22.13 -33.64 -18.61
C ARG A 464 21.14 -32.91 -19.51
N TYR A 465 21.66 -31.95 -20.28
CA TYR A 465 20.85 -31.13 -21.18
C TYR A 465 21.11 -31.50 -22.64
N ALA A 466 20.04 -31.63 -23.41
CA ALA A 466 20.07 -31.75 -24.85
C ALA A 466 19.65 -30.42 -25.51
N PRO A 467 19.94 -30.22 -26.81
CA PRO A 467 19.37 -29.11 -27.57
C PRO A 467 17.83 -29.15 -27.59
N LEU A 468 17.20 -27.98 -27.73
CA LEU A 468 15.74 -27.85 -27.77
C LEU A 468 15.09 -28.74 -28.84
N LYS A 469 13.93 -29.28 -28.50
CA LYS A 469 13.02 -29.91 -29.45
C LYS A 469 12.01 -28.88 -29.95
N LYS A 470 11.42 -29.14 -31.12
CA LYS A 470 10.44 -28.25 -31.76
C LYS A 470 9.23 -27.90 -30.88
N ASN A 471 8.80 -28.82 -30.01
CA ASN A 471 7.63 -28.67 -29.15
C ASN A 471 7.96 -28.18 -27.72
N VAL A 472 9.19 -27.71 -27.51
CA VAL A 472 9.70 -27.24 -26.23
C VAL A 472 10.07 -25.77 -26.37
N HIS A 473 9.38 -24.91 -25.63
CA HIS A 473 9.55 -23.46 -25.72
C HIS A 473 10.05 -22.94 -24.39
N ILE A 474 11.16 -22.18 -24.42
CA ILE A 474 11.84 -21.67 -23.23
C ILE A 474 12.52 -20.34 -23.59
N GLU A 475 12.43 -19.36 -22.70
CA GLU A 475 13.21 -18.12 -22.76
C GLU A 475 13.50 -17.60 -21.34
N ALA A 476 14.64 -16.93 -21.15
CA ALA A 476 14.86 -16.00 -20.05
C ALA A 476 14.89 -14.60 -20.65
N GLU A 477 14.06 -13.69 -20.15
CA GLU A 477 13.75 -12.42 -20.82
C GLU A 477 14.12 -11.20 -19.99
N ASP A 478 14.20 -11.33 -18.67
CA ASP A 478 14.53 -10.25 -17.76
C ASP A 478 15.56 -10.70 -16.73
N CYS A 479 16.45 -9.77 -16.38
CA CYS A 479 17.46 -9.91 -15.34
C CYS A 479 17.59 -8.59 -14.59
N THR A 480 17.08 -8.56 -13.37
CA THR A 480 17.09 -7.38 -12.50
C THR A 480 18.02 -7.61 -11.30
N PHE A 481 18.86 -6.64 -10.96
CA PHE A 481 19.66 -6.70 -9.74
C PHE A 481 18.89 -6.09 -8.56
N HIS A 482 18.75 -6.86 -7.48
CA HIS A 482 18.12 -6.43 -6.23
C HIS A 482 19.19 -6.27 -5.16
N LEU A 483 19.31 -5.06 -4.63
CA LEU A 483 20.19 -4.77 -3.50
C LEU A 483 19.60 -5.39 -2.23
N SER A 484 20.47 -5.74 -1.28
CA SER A 484 20.04 -6.22 0.02
C SER A 484 19.08 -5.23 0.64
N ASP A 485 17.93 -5.71 1.08
CA ASP A 485 16.96 -4.86 1.73
C ASP A 485 17.17 -4.85 3.24
N ALA A 486 16.48 -3.94 3.92
CA ALA A 486 16.60 -3.83 5.36
C ALA A 486 15.74 -4.87 6.13
N TRP A 487 15.28 -5.94 5.47
CA TRP A 487 14.84 -7.17 6.13
C TRP A 487 15.97 -8.21 6.24
N GLY A 488 17.20 -7.82 5.88
CA GLY A 488 18.37 -8.69 5.93
C GLY A 488 18.43 -9.69 4.78
N ASN A 489 17.63 -9.50 3.72
CA ASN A 489 17.76 -10.29 2.51
C ASN A 489 19.06 -9.91 1.80
N GLU A 490 19.89 -10.89 1.48
CA GLU A 490 21.15 -10.66 0.75
C GLU A 490 20.86 -10.14 -0.66
N SER A 491 21.77 -9.34 -1.23
CA SER A 491 21.65 -8.91 -2.63
C SER A 491 21.55 -10.12 -3.57
N TYR A 492 20.72 -10.02 -4.60
CA TYR A 492 20.48 -11.11 -5.55
C TYR A 492 20.18 -10.61 -6.96
N PHE A 493 20.45 -11.44 -7.96
CA PHE A 493 19.94 -11.25 -9.31
C PHE A 493 18.61 -12.00 -9.46
N GLU A 494 17.55 -11.29 -9.87
CA GLU A 494 16.27 -11.90 -10.23
C GLU A 494 16.22 -12.12 -11.74
N ILE A 495 16.11 -13.38 -12.15
CA ILE A 495 15.97 -13.76 -13.56
C ILE A 495 14.56 -14.31 -13.76
N LYS A 496 13.84 -13.75 -14.75
CA LYS A 496 12.48 -14.14 -15.10
C LYS A 496 12.40 -14.62 -16.54
N GLY A 497 11.44 -15.49 -16.78
CA GLY A 497 11.17 -16.00 -18.12
C GLY A 497 9.94 -16.89 -18.16
N TRP A 498 9.83 -17.66 -19.24
CA TRP A 498 8.73 -18.58 -19.46
C TRP A 498 9.22 -19.87 -20.13
N ALA A 499 8.56 -20.98 -19.81
CA ALA A 499 8.93 -22.30 -20.29
C ALA A 499 7.74 -23.27 -20.28
N PHE A 500 7.43 -23.90 -21.41
CA PHE A 500 6.39 -24.92 -21.50
C PHE A 500 6.67 -25.97 -22.58
N VAL A 501 5.97 -27.10 -22.48
CA VAL A 501 5.97 -28.16 -23.51
C VAL A 501 4.56 -28.25 -24.07
N GLU A 502 4.43 -28.13 -25.39
CA GLU A 502 3.13 -28.14 -26.06
C GLU A 502 2.28 -29.34 -25.62
N ASN A 503 1.07 -29.07 -25.14
CA ASN A 503 0.05 -30.04 -24.74
C ASN A 503 0.47 -30.97 -23.58
N ALA A 504 1.51 -30.63 -22.83
CA ALA A 504 1.92 -31.39 -21.66
C ALA A 504 1.66 -30.58 -20.38
N PRO A 505 1.17 -31.22 -19.31
CA PRO A 505 0.88 -30.50 -18.08
C PRO A 505 2.19 -30.04 -17.41
N GLY A 506 2.20 -28.80 -16.92
CA GLY A 506 3.41 -28.13 -16.41
C GLY A 506 4.09 -28.86 -15.26
N TYR A 507 3.35 -29.54 -14.36
CA TYR A 507 3.92 -30.28 -13.23
C TYR A 507 4.91 -31.39 -13.62
N LYS A 508 4.91 -31.85 -14.87
CA LYS A 508 5.86 -32.85 -15.36
C LYS A 508 7.25 -32.28 -15.63
N TYR A 509 7.41 -30.96 -15.63
CA TYR A 509 8.62 -30.27 -16.03
C TYR A 509 8.95 -29.11 -15.08
N GLU A 510 10.22 -28.93 -14.78
CA GLU A 510 10.73 -27.83 -13.97
C GLU A 510 11.65 -26.95 -14.81
N ALA A 511 11.55 -25.64 -14.66
CA ALA A 511 12.48 -24.70 -15.27
C ALA A 511 13.70 -24.50 -14.36
N GLU A 512 14.86 -24.30 -14.95
CA GLU A 512 16.12 -24.01 -14.28
C GLU A 512 16.81 -22.85 -14.98
N VAL A 513 17.52 -22.03 -14.21
CA VAL A 513 18.41 -20.99 -14.74
C VAL A 513 19.85 -21.47 -14.58
N ILE A 514 20.65 -21.31 -15.63
CA ILE A 514 22.05 -21.72 -15.67
C ILE A 514 22.89 -20.47 -15.94
N LEU A 515 23.90 -20.24 -15.11
CA LEU A 515 24.90 -19.19 -15.29
C LEU A 515 26.24 -19.84 -15.63
N GLU A 516 26.88 -19.40 -16.71
CA GLU A 516 28.18 -19.91 -17.17
C GLU A 516 29.16 -18.76 -17.40
N ALA A 517 30.29 -18.78 -16.68
CA ALA A 517 31.48 -17.99 -16.99
C ALA A 517 32.59 -18.93 -17.52
N ASP A 518 33.79 -18.42 -17.78
CA ASP A 518 34.87 -19.19 -18.42
C ASP A 518 35.32 -20.43 -17.61
N ASP A 519 35.25 -20.36 -16.28
CA ASP A 519 35.76 -21.35 -15.33
C ASP A 519 34.72 -21.82 -14.28
N GLU A 520 33.50 -21.26 -14.29
CA GLU A 520 32.47 -21.60 -13.31
C GLU A 520 31.09 -21.77 -13.94
N LYS A 521 30.27 -22.58 -13.28
CA LYS A 521 28.91 -22.88 -13.75
C LYS A 521 27.99 -23.16 -12.59
N HIS A 522 26.88 -22.42 -12.55
CA HIS A 522 25.85 -22.53 -11.52
C HIS A 522 24.52 -22.91 -12.15
N VAL A 523 23.70 -23.67 -11.43
CA VAL A 523 22.35 -24.04 -11.85
C VAL A 523 21.39 -23.76 -10.71
N TYR A 524 20.32 -23.01 -10.95
CA TYR A 524 19.36 -22.63 -9.92
C TYR A 524 17.97 -23.17 -10.24
N ASN A 525 17.31 -23.68 -9.19
CA ASN A 525 15.89 -24.03 -9.28
C ASN A 525 15.04 -22.76 -9.36
N THR A 526 13.89 -22.87 -10.01
CA THR A 526 12.96 -21.75 -10.22
C THR A 526 11.62 -21.98 -9.50
N LEU A 527 10.90 -20.89 -9.27
CA LEU A 527 9.48 -20.92 -8.93
C LEU A 527 8.63 -20.76 -10.18
N ARG A 528 7.54 -21.53 -10.29
CA ARG A 528 6.55 -21.42 -11.38
C ARG A 528 5.52 -20.32 -11.09
N MET A 529 5.14 -19.57 -12.13
CA MET A 529 4.22 -18.43 -12.03
C MET A 529 3.26 -18.36 -13.24
N PRO A 530 2.02 -17.84 -13.07
CA PRO A 530 1.13 -17.58 -14.19
C PRO A 530 1.68 -16.48 -15.11
N ARG A 531 1.42 -16.61 -16.41
CA ARG A 531 1.77 -15.63 -17.46
C ARG A 531 0.66 -15.61 -18.52
N GLU A 532 -0.26 -14.67 -18.35
CA GLU A 532 -1.41 -14.53 -19.26
C GLU A 532 -0.98 -14.07 -20.66
N ASP A 533 -0.02 -13.17 -20.73
CA ASP A 533 0.59 -12.70 -21.98
C ASP A 533 1.16 -13.86 -22.81
N VAL A 534 1.87 -14.80 -22.18
CA VAL A 534 2.36 -16.02 -22.84
C VAL A 534 1.18 -16.86 -23.33
N SER A 535 0.12 -16.96 -22.53
CA SER A 535 -1.09 -17.71 -22.90
C SER A 535 -1.82 -17.10 -24.11
N VAL A 536 -1.78 -15.78 -24.25
CA VAL A 536 -2.35 -15.05 -25.40
C VAL A 536 -1.50 -15.24 -26.65
N VAL A 537 -0.18 -15.09 -26.56
CA VAL A 537 0.74 -15.21 -27.72
C VAL A 537 0.74 -16.63 -28.28
N PHE A 538 0.68 -17.64 -27.41
CA PHE A 538 0.69 -19.04 -27.77
C PHE A 538 -0.70 -19.69 -27.73
N ALA A 539 -1.74 -18.88 -27.95
CA ALA A 539 -3.13 -19.33 -28.01
C ALA A 539 -3.28 -20.48 -29.02
N GLY A 540 -3.54 -21.68 -28.52
CA GLY A 540 -3.63 -22.91 -29.33
C GLY A 540 -2.72 -24.05 -28.84
N PHE A 541 -1.77 -23.77 -27.95
CA PHE A 541 -1.00 -24.80 -27.25
C PHE A 541 -1.61 -25.09 -25.86
N GLY A 542 -1.65 -26.36 -25.45
CA GLY A 542 -2.01 -26.74 -24.07
C GLY A 542 -0.81 -26.73 -23.13
N GLY A 543 -1.06 -26.69 -21.82
CA GLY A 543 0.00 -26.72 -20.79
C GLY A 543 0.62 -25.36 -20.50
N LEU A 544 -0.13 -24.28 -20.73
CA LEU A 544 0.32 -22.90 -20.52
C LEU A 544 0.05 -22.41 -19.08
N GLU A 545 -0.65 -23.22 -18.28
CA GLU A 545 -0.88 -22.93 -16.87
C GLU A 545 0.47 -22.87 -16.14
N LEU A 546 0.74 -21.74 -15.46
CA LEU A 546 2.02 -21.51 -14.78
C LEU A 546 3.25 -21.60 -15.70
N ALA A 547 3.12 -21.16 -16.96
CA ALA A 547 4.22 -21.17 -17.92
C ALA A 547 5.40 -20.25 -17.53
N GLY A 548 5.19 -19.25 -16.68
CA GLY A 548 6.24 -18.37 -16.17
C GLY A 548 7.14 -19.04 -15.16
N TYR A 549 8.36 -18.52 -15.02
CA TYR A 549 9.25 -18.87 -13.93
C TYR A 549 10.11 -17.70 -13.45
N THR A 550 10.60 -17.79 -12.20
CA THR A 550 11.57 -16.85 -11.63
C THR A 550 12.66 -17.57 -10.83
N ALA A 551 13.89 -17.07 -10.88
CA ALA A 551 15.00 -17.45 -10.02
C ALA A 551 15.59 -16.22 -9.32
N ARG A 552 15.91 -16.33 -8.03
CA ARG A 552 16.56 -15.28 -7.24
C ARG A 552 17.94 -15.74 -6.81
N ILE A 553 18.96 -15.35 -7.55
CA ILE A 553 20.33 -15.88 -7.46
C ILE A 553 21.12 -15.07 -6.42
N PRO A 554 21.53 -15.67 -5.29
CA PRO A 554 22.37 -15.00 -4.30
C PRO A 554 23.64 -14.46 -4.94
N VAL A 555 23.97 -13.21 -4.65
CA VAL A 555 25.24 -12.62 -5.11
C VAL A 555 26.45 -13.33 -4.52
N LYS A 556 26.33 -13.86 -3.28
CA LYS A 556 27.42 -14.60 -2.62
C LYS A 556 27.84 -15.88 -3.34
N ASP A 557 26.96 -16.42 -4.19
CA ASP A 557 27.24 -17.62 -4.98
C ASP A 557 28.06 -17.27 -6.24
N LEU A 558 28.20 -15.97 -6.56
CA LEU A 558 28.89 -15.46 -7.74
C LEU A 558 30.23 -14.80 -7.39
N THR A 559 31.23 -15.03 -8.24
CA THR A 559 32.52 -14.33 -8.20
C THR A 559 32.39 -12.92 -8.78
N ARG A 560 32.85 -11.91 -8.02
CA ARG A 560 32.89 -10.50 -8.41
C ARG A 560 33.90 -10.25 -9.54
N GLY A 561 33.56 -9.35 -10.47
CA GLY A 561 34.35 -8.98 -11.64
C GLY A 561 34.13 -9.87 -12.87
N LYS A 562 33.09 -10.71 -12.87
CA LYS A 562 32.82 -11.68 -13.94
C LYS A 562 31.51 -11.40 -14.65
N GLU A 563 31.46 -11.82 -15.91
CA GLU A 563 30.26 -11.82 -16.74
C GLU A 563 29.80 -13.26 -16.98
N TYR A 564 28.55 -13.54 -16.63
CA TYR A 564 27.94 -14.85 -16.76
C TYR A 564 26.95 -14.82 -17.92
N ARG A 565 27.05 -15.82 -18.80
CA ARG A 565 26.02 -16.07 -19.82
C ARG A 565 24.85 -16.79 -19.20
N VAL A 566 23.64 -16.29 -19.48
CA VAL A 566 22.40 -16.87 -18.95
C VAL A 566 21.84 -17.87 -19.94
N SER A 567 21.54 -19.08 -19.45
CA SER A 567 20.77 -20.08 -20.19
C SER A 567 19.57 -20.52 -19.40
N ALA A 568 18.46 -20.74 -20.08
CA ALA A 568 17.26 -21.33 -19.51
C ALA A 568 17.19 -22.82 -19.86
N ALA A 569 16.77 -23.64 -18.91
CA ALA A 569 16.59 -25.07 -19.14
C ALA A 569 15.26 -25.57 -18.60
N MET A 570 14.76 -26.65 -19.20
CA MET A 570 13.58 -27.35 -18.72
C MET A 570 13.90 -28.82 -18.54
N VAL A 571 13.77 -29.29 -17.30
CA VAL A 571 14.11 -30.65 -16.89
C VAL A 571 12.86 -31.43 -16.53
N LYS A 572 12.89 -32.74 -16.79
CA LYS A 572 11.89 -33.65 -16.24
C LYS A 572 12.41 -34.19 -14.91
N PRO A 573 11.65 -34.05 -13.80
CA PRO A 573 12.04 -34.61 -12.52
C PRO A 573 12.33 -36.11 -12.63
N ALA A 574 13.37 -36.57 -11.95
CA ALA A 574 13.75 -37.97 -12.00
C ALA A 574 12.63 -38.86 -11.44
N LEU A 575 12.10 -39.78 -12.26
CA LEU A 575 11.24 -40.86 -11.78
C LEU A 575 12.05 -41.75 -10.83
N LEU A 576 11.39 -42.26 -9.77
CA LEU A 576 11.84 -42.96 -8.55
C LEU A 576 13.02 -43.97 -8.60
N ASN A 577 13.73 -44.15 -9.71
CA ASN A 577 14.93 -44.99 -9.84
C ASN A 577 16.07 -44.36 -10.67
N LYS A 578 16.01 -43.07 -11.04
CA LYS A 578 17.06 -42.39 -11.83
C LYS A 578 17.78 -41.34 -10.99
N LYS A 579 19.12 -41.41 -10.93
CA LYS A 579 19.98 -40.40 -10.28
C LYS A 579 20.30 -39.17 -11.16
N ILE A 580 19.79 -39.13 -12.40
CA ILE A 580 20.13 -38.11 -13.41
C ILE A 580 18.85 -37.50 -13.99
N TYR A 581 18.76 -36.17 -13.98
CA TYR A 581 17.72 -35.37 -14.60
C TYR A 581 18.09 -35.11 -16.05
N LYS A 582 17.14 -35.35 -16.96
CA LYS A 582 17.28 -35.07 -18.39
C LYS A 582 16.41 -33.89 -18.76
N GLY A 583 16.98 -32.93 -19.47
CA GLY A 583 16.27 -31.72 -19.89
C GLY A 583 16.73 -31.18 -21.23
N TYR A 584 16.17 -30.03 -21.57
CA TYR A 584 16.51 -29.24 -22.75
C TYR A 584 17.04 -27.88 -22.30
N LYS A 585 18.11 -27.39 -22.93
CA LYS A 585 18.74 -26.10 -22.61
C LYS A 585 18.69 -25.18 -23.83
N LYS A 586 18.50 -23.88 -23.59
CA LYS A 586 18.65 -22.79 -24.55
C LYS A 586 19.55 -21.70 -23.95
N GLU A 587 20.55 -21.27 -24.70
CA GLU A 587 21.32 -20.07 -24.39
C GLU A 587 20.49 -18.84 -24.78
N THR A 588 20.45 -17.84 -23.90
CA THR A 588 19.60 -16.65 -24.05
C THR A 588 20.45 -15.43 -24.38
N ALA A 589 19.80 -14.30 -24.70
CA ALA A 589 20.51 -13.04 -24.95
C ALA A 589 20.99 -12.33 -23.67
N LEU A 590 20.57 -12.81 -22.49
CA LEU A 590 20.88 -12.17 -21.21
C LEU A 590 22.29 -12.50 -20.72
N THR A 591 22.93 -11.51 -20.10
CA THR A 591 24.14 -11.70 -19.30
C THR A 591 23.97 -11.09 -17.93
N VAL A 592 24.60 -11.70 -16.92
CA VAL A 592 24.71 -11.17 -15.56
C VAL A 592 26.13 -10.65 -15.39
N LYS A 593 26.29 -9.38 -15.04
CA LYS A 593 27.58 -8.77 -14.72
C LYS A 593 27.62 -8.45 -13.24
N TYR A 594 28.55 -9.07 -12.51
CA TYR A 594 28.73 -8.84 -11.07
C TYR A 594 30.14 -8.34 -10.76
#